data_AF-A0A968PFF5-F1
#
_entry.id   AF-A0A968PFF5-F1
#
_cell.length_a   1.000
_cell.length_b   1.000
_cell.length_c   1.000
_cell.angle_alpha   90.00
_cell.angle_beta   90.00
_cell.angle_gamma   90.00
#
_symmetry.space_group_name_H-M   'P 1'
#
loop_
_entity.id
_entity.type
_entity.pdbx_description
1 polymer ?
#
loop_
_entity_poly.entity_id
_entity_poly.type
_entity_poly.pdbx_seq_one_letter_code
_entity_poly.pdbx_strand_id
1 'polypeptide(L)'
;MPTDDDVILQRMLPDGAYTVVVQAEDMSGNRAEERVQIDLATGDVPLPDIENLMVFPETISPNADAINDITEITYRIPLTATVDVTITTPEGQVLPFVTREEVEPSERRHVWNGRRPDGGLLPDGVYTYTVRAEDLYGNLVQRQGTIELENTGQPEATILYARIAPEHLMLGDTLTVTMRVRNTGPVPIRTYGPPSGYTYTTDDVYSSIEGGQYTAQAGGFWRIGMDWDANSGGGARRYPFRWALSDRPPDEWKVPFEEDWLMPGEEAEVVGHVVILQRETRMTFYVGLIQDGVGFFQDRTARTLVEVGF
;
A
#
# COMPACT_ATOMS: atom_id res chain seq x y z
N MET A 1 -33.80 2.24 22.91
CA MET A 1 -33.83 0.96 23.64
C MET A 1 -32.74 0.07 23.07
N PRO A 2 -31.68 -0.25 23.83
CA PRO A 2 -30.73 -1.28 23.45
C PRO A 2 -31.44 -2.62 23.22
N THR A 3 -30.88 -3.47 22.37
CA THR A 3 -31.38 -4.84 22.18
C THR A 3 -30.26 -5.87 22.34
N ASP A 4 -30.64 -7.14 22.50
CA ASP A 4 -29.71 -8.28 22.55
C ASP A 4 -29.39 -8.86 21.14
N ASP A 5 -29.77 -8.15 20.07
CA ASP A 5 -29.56 -8.55 18.68
C ASP A 5 -28.19 -8.09 18.15
N ASP A 6 -27.44 -8.98 17.50
CA ASP A 6 -26.10 -8.70 16.96
C ASP A 6 -26.12 -7.69 15.79
N VAL A 7 -27.28 -7.50 15.16
CA VAL A 7 -27.51 -6.60 14.04
C VAL A 7 -28.22 -5.33 14.50
N ILE A 8 -29.30 -5.43 15.26
CA ILE A 8 -30.11 -4.27 15.68
C ILE A 8 -29.69 -3.86 17.09
N LEU A 9 -28.68 -3.01 17.21
CA LEU A 9 -28.12 -2.64 18.51
C LEU A 9 -29.05 -1.75 19.33
N GLN A 10 -29.79 -0.85 18.67
CA GLN A 10 -30.71 0.07 19.32
C GLN A 10 -31.96 0.25 18.47
N ARG A 11 -33.11 0.30 19.13
CA ARG A 11 -34.39 0.68 18.51
C ARG A 11 -35.00 1.87 19.21
N MET A 12 -35.70 2.69 18.44
CA MET A 12 -36.63 3.69 18.93
C MET A 12 -37.66 3.03 19.85
N LEU A 13 -38.12 3.77 20.86
CA LEU A 13 -39.20 3.33 21.73
C LEU A 13 -40.48 3.12 20.91
N PRO A 14 -41.21 2.00 21.08
CA PRO A 14 -42.51 1.80 20.43
C PRO A 14 -43.52 2.88 20.82
N ASP A 15 -44.52 3.09 19.98
CA ASP A 15 -45.66 3.93 20.33
C ASP A 15 -46.36 3.41 21.59
N GLY A 16 -46.76 4.34 22.47
CA GLY A 16 -47.40 3.99 23.74
C GLY A 16 -47.29 5.07 24.80
N ALA A 17 -48.00 4.86 25.90
CA ALA A 17 -47.92 5.69 27.08
C ALA A 17 -46.73 5.29 27.94
N TYR A 18 -45.80 6.22 28.15
CA TYR A 18 -44.64 6.05 29.02
C TYR A 18 -44.76 6.94 30.25
N THR A 19 -44.12 6.52 31.34
CA THR A 19 -43.94 7.36 32.52
C THR A 19 -42.47 7.71 32.66
N VAL A 20 -42.15 8.98 32.51
CA VAL A 20 -40.84 9.51 32.85
C VAL A 20 -40.78 9.69 34.35
N VAL A 21 -39.80 9.06 34.98
CA VAL A 21 -39.55 9.17 36.42
C VAL A 21 -38.28 9.98 36.61
N VAL A 22 -38.39 11.14 37.28
CA VAL A 22 -37.25 11.98 37.63
C VAL A 22 -37.01 11.80 39.12
N GLN A 23 -35.86 11.22 39.49
CA GLN A 23 -35.47 11.02 40.87
C GLN A 23 -34.24 11.87 41.20
N ALA A 24 -34.27 12.58 42.32
CA ALA A 24 -33.15 13.35 42.85
C ALA A 24 -32.81 12.85 44.26
N GLU A 25 -31.53 12.71 44.56
CA GLU A 25 -31.01 12.40 45.89
C GLU A 25 -30.05 13.50 46.33
N ASP A 26 -30.22 14.04 47.53
CA ASP A 26 -29.30 15.01 48.10
C ASP A 26 -28.10 14.35 48.80
N MET A 27 -27.09 15.15 49.17
CA MET A 27 -25.87 14.67 49.85
C MET A 27 -26.13 14.04 51.23
N SER A 28 -27.34 14.20 51.78
CA SER A 28 -27.76 13.63 53.06
C SER A 28 -28.58 12.34 52.88
N GLY A 29 -28.79 11.89 51.64
CA GLY A 29 -29.55 10.70 51.29
C GLY A 29 -31.06 10.92 51.16
N ASN A 30 -31.55 12.15 51.20
CA ASN A 30 -32.98 12.42 50.98
C ASN A 30 -33.31 12.28 49.50
N ARG A 31 -34.36 11.52 49.19
CA ARG A 31 -34.83 11.28 47.83
C ARG A 31 -36.15 11.99 47.53
N ALA A 32 -36.24 12.63 46.38
CA ALA A 32 -37.48 13.13 45.79
C ALA A 32 -37.71 12.44 44.44
N GLU A 33 -38.97 12.17 44.10
CA GLU A 33 -39.37 11.53 42.85
C GLU A 33 -40.57 12.28 42.25
N GLU A 34 -40.49 12.63 40.98
CA GLU A 34 -41.58 13.20 40.18
C GLU A 34 -41.89 12.26 39.01
N ARG A 35 -43.17 12.09 38.67
CA ARG A 35 -43.61 11.25 37.55
C ARG A 35 -44.40 12.06 36.55
N VAL A 36 -44.03 11.96 35.28
CA VAL A 36 -44.71 12.63 34.16
C VAL A 36 -45.12 11.58 33.13
N GLN A 37 -46.39 11.59 32.73
CA GLN A 37 -46.85 10.76 31.62
C GLN A 37 -46.54 11.44 30.28
N ILE A 38 -46.02 10.66 29.34
CA ILE A 38 -45.83 11.06 27.95
C ILE A 38 -46.43 9.99 27.05
N ASP A 39 -47.06 10.42 25.96
CA ASP A 39 -47.53 9.51 24.92
C ASP A 39 -46.59 9.63 23.72
N LEU A 40 -45.96 8.53 23.33
CA LEU A 40 -45.18 8.45 22.09
C LEU A 40 -46.10 7.99 20.96
N ALA A 41 -46.15 8.79 19.90
CA ALA A 41 -46.91 8.52 18.68
C ALA A 41 -46.03 8.87 17.46
N THR A 42 -44.97 8.07 17.29
CA THR A 42 -43.96 8.22 16.26
C THR A 42 -44.33 7.50 14.96
N GLY A 43 -45.26 6.54 15.00
CA GLY A 43 -45.68 5.76 13.83
C GLY A 43 -44.72 4.61 13.51
N ASP A 44 -44.94 3.94 12.37
CA ASP A 44 -44.11 2.82 11.92
C ASP A 44 -42.91 3.35 11.13
N VAL A 45 -41.84 3.68 11.85
CA VAL A 45 -40.56 4.10 11.26
C VAL A 45 -39.77 2.83 10.86
N PRO A 46 -39.42 2.65 9.57
CA PRO A 46 -38.62 1.51 9.15
C PRO A 46 -37.22 1.58 9.78
N LEU A 47 -36.70 0.44 10.21
CA LEU A 47 -35.32 0.36 10.70
C LEU A 47 -34.34 0.69 9.56
N PRO A 48 -33.22 1.38 9.85
CA PRO A 48 -32.12 1.45 8.92
C PRO A 48 -31.60 0.04 8.64
N ASP A 49 -31.14 -0.20 7.42
CA ASP A 49 -30.43 -1.42 7.05
C ASP A 49 -29.10 -1.07 6.38
N ILE A 50 -28.19 -2.02 6.38
CA ILE A 50 -26.91 -1.93 5.67
C ILE A 50 -26.95 -3.00 4.60
N GLU A 51 -27.31 -2.59 3.40
CA GLU A 51 -27.50 -3.46 2.25
C GLU A 51 -26.18 -3.67 1.49
N ASN A 52 -26.03 -4.81 0.83
CA ASN A 52 -24.91 -5.11 -0.08
C ASN A 52 -23.51 -4.85 0.53
N LEU A 53 -23.35 -5.12 1.83
CA LEU A 53 -22.04 -5.01 2.48
C LEU A 53 -21.07 -6.02 1.86
N MET A 54 -20.01 -5.51 1.25
CA MET A 54 -18.99 -6.29 0.58
C MET A 54 -17.62 -5.64 0.77
N VAL A 55 -16.59 -6.47 0.80
CA VAL A 55 -15.21 -6.03 0.71
C VAL A 55 -14.50 -6.74 -0.43
N PHE A 56 -13.72 -6.03 -1.23
CA PHE A 56 -12.97 -6.63 -2.32
C PHE A 56 -11.66 -5.87 -2.63
N PRO A 57 -10.53 -6.58 -2.76
CA PRO A 57 -10.32 -8.00 -2.44
C PRO A 57 -10.45 -8.28 -0.92
N GLU A 58 -10.83 -9.50 -0.54
CA GLU A 58 -10.97 -9.89 0.88
C GLU A 58 -9.62 -10.13 1.57
N THR A 59 -8.59 -10.45 0.79
CA THR A 59 -7.20 -10.61 1.23
C THR A 59 -6.35 -9.56 0.53
N ILE A 60 -5.55 -8.82 1.29
CA ILE A 60 -4.62 -7.79 0.80
C ILE A 60 -3.22 -8.00 1.37
N SER A 61 -2.22 -7.51 0.64
CA SER A 61 -0.81 -7.49 1.04
C SER A 61 -0.24 -6.07 1.05
N PRO A 62 -0.43 -5.30 2.14
CA PRO A 62 0.01 -3.90 2.26
C PRO A 62 1.55 -3.73 2.33
N ASN A 63 2.25 -4.05 1.26
CA ASN A 63 3.71 -4.06 1.16
C ASN A 63 4.24 -3.07 0.11
N ALA A 64 3.37 -2.25 -0.49
CA ALA A 64 3.72 -1.25 -1.49
C ALA A 64 4.37 -1.82 -2.76
N ASP A 65 3.98 -3.03 -3.18
CA ASP A 65 4.36 -3.63 -4.47
C ASP A 65 3.34 -3.38 -5.60
N ALA A 66 2.28 -2.62 -5.30
CA ALA A 66 1.15 -2.27 -6.16
C ALA A 66 0.20 -3.43 -6.51
N ILE A 67 0.35 -4.59 -5.88
CA ILE A 67 -0.53 -5.76 -6.03
C ILE A 67 -1.28 -5.96 -4.73
N ASN A 68 -2.63 -5.92 -4.81
CA ASN A 68 -3.50 -6.14 -3.65
C ASN A 68 -3.11 -5.32 -2.40
N ASP A 69 -2.59 -4.10 -2.56
CA ASP A 69 -2.19 -3.22 -1.44
C ASP A 69 -3.39 -2.60 -0.71
N ILE A 70 -4.56 -2.58 -1.34
CA ILE A 70 -5.77 -1.91 -0.87
C ILE A 70 -6.99 -2.80 -1.06
N THR A 71 -8.00 -2.57 -0.23
CA THR A 71 -9.34 -3.14 -0.40
C THR A 71 -10.41 -2.05 -0.39
N GLU A 72 -11.53 -2.30 -1.05
CA GLU A 72 -12.69 -1.42 -1.06
C GLU A 72 -13.82 -2.02 -0.21
N ILE A 73 -14.25 -1.30 0.82
CA ILE A 73 -15.47 -1.60 1.59
C ILE A 73 -16.62 -0.86 0.93
N THR A 74 -17.63 -1.60 0.48
CA THR A 74 -18.82 -1.07 -0.19
C THR A 74 -20.09 -1.52 0.51
N TYR A 75 -21.09 -0.63 0.55
CA TYR A 75 -22.40 -0.92 1.12
C TYR A 75 -23.41 0.13 0.64
N ARG A 76 -24.69 -0.13 0.84
CA ARG A 76 -25.77 0.81 0.56
C ARG A 76 -26.54 1.11 1.85
N ILE A 77 -26.79 2.40 2.07
CA ILE A 77 -27.68 2.86 3.12
C ILE A 77 -28.98 3.35 2.46
N PRO A 78 -30.16 2.82 2.82
CA PRO A 78 -31.44 3.17 2.19
C PRO A 78 -32.10 4.42 2.81
N LEU A 79 -31.62 4.89 3.96
CA LEU A 79 -32.17 6.01 4.73
C LEU A 79 -31.07 7.02 5.11
N THR A 80 -31.46 8.25 5.44
CA THR A 80 -30.52 9.22 6.02
C THR A 80 -30.02 8.71 7.37
N ALA A 81 -28.70 8.67 7.56
CA ALA A 81 -28.09 8.10 8.76
C ALA A 81 -26.75 8.77 9.11
N THR A 82 -26.30 8.58 10.35
CA THR A 82 -24.90 8.78 10.77
C THR A 82 -24.18 7.44 10.74
N VAL A 83 -23.06 7.37 10.03
CA VAL A 83 -22.31 6.13 9.81
C VAL A 83 -20.95 6.17 10.50
N ASP A 84 -20.62 5.08 11.17
CA ASP A 84 -19.28 4.77 11.67
C ASP A 84 -18.78 3.49 10.99
N VAL A 85 -17.51 3.49 10.57
CA VAL A 85 -16.81 2.29 10.12
C VAL A 85 -15.58 2.10 10.99
N THR A 86 -15.43 0.91 11.55
CA THR A 86 -14.31 0.55 12.41
C THR A 86 -13.65 -0.72 11.91
N ILE A 87 -12.35 -0.84 12.17
CA ILE A 87 -11.57 -2.04 11.91
C ILE A 87 -11.09 -2.58 13.25
N THR A 88 -11.44 -3.82 13.58
CA THR A 88 -11.01 -4.49 14.82
C THR A 88 -9.85 -5.41 14.50
N THR A 89 -8.73 -5.25 15.21
CA THR A 89 -7.53 -6.10 15.05
C THR A 89 -7.75 -7.49 15.64
N PRO A 90 -6.90 -8.49 15.27
CA PRO A 90 -6.94 -9.81 15.89
C PRO A 90 -6.83 -9.80 17.43
N GLU A 91 -6.15 -8.79 17.99
CA GLU A 91 -6.00 -8.58 19.43
C GLU A 91 -7.20 -7.88 20.09
N GLY A 92 -8.22 -7.52 19.31
CA GLY A 92 -9.42 -6.82 19.78
C GLY A 92 -9.29 -5.30 19.87
N GLN A 93 -8.21 -4.71 19.35
CA GLN A 93 -8.09 -3.24 19.29
C GLN A 93 -9.03 -2.69 18.21
N VAL A 94 -9.84 -1.69 18.55
CA VAL A 94 -10.72 -1.02 17.59
C VAL A 94 -10.02 0.21 17.00
N LEU A 95 -9.88 0.22 15.69
CA LEU A 95 -9.32 1.33 14.91
C LEU A 95 -10.47 2.09 14.24
N PRO A 96 -10.64 3.39 14.50
CA PRO A 96 -11.62 4.21 13.77
C PRO A 96 -11.17 4.37 12.32
N PHE A 97 -12.09 4.21 11.38
CA PHE A 97 -11.82 4.39 9.95
C PHE A 97 -12.72 5.46 9.33
N VAL A 98 -14.03 5.40 9.58
CA VAL A 98 -14.98 6.47 9.30
C VAL A 98 -15.68 6.81 10.61
N THR A 99 -15.79 8.11 10.93
CA THR A 99 -16.35 8.54 12.22
C THR A 99 -17.46 9.55 11.99
N ARG A 100 -18.66 9.18 12.46
CA ARG A 100 -19.87 10.00 12.45
C ARG A 100 -20.12 10.74 11.14
N GLU A 101 -20.05 10.00 10.04
CA GLU A 101 -20.32 10.55 8.72
C GLU A 101 -21.83 10.65 8.49
N GLU A 102 -22.37 11.85 8.27
CA GLU A 102 -23.78 12.02 7.89
C GLU A 102 -23.96 11.66 6.41
N VAL A 103 -24.93 10.78 6.13
CA VAL A 103 -25.15 10.20 4.81
C VAL A 103 -26.60 10.29 4.40
N GLU A 104 -26.84 10.59 3.14
CA GLU A 104 -28.14 10.43 2.48
C GLU A 104 -28.25 9.03 1.86
N PRO A 105 -29.47 8.57 1.51
CA PRO A 105 -29.69 7.29 0.84
C PRO A 105 -28.82 7.12 -0.41
N SER A 106 -27.81 6.27 -0.32
CA SER A 106 -26.79 6.13 -1.37
C SER A 106 -25.95 4.87 -1.20
N GLU A 107 -25.27 4.48 -2.29
CA GLU A 107 -24.14 3.57 -2.23
C GLU A 107 -22.91 4.29 -1.67
N ARG A 108 -22.13 3.58 -0.86
CA ARG A 108 -20.94 4.06 -0.18
C ARG A 108 -19.77 3.19 -0.57
N ARG A 109 -18.60 3.82 -0.68
CA ARG A 109 -17.33 3.16 -0.96
C ARG A 109 -16.23 3.82 -0.16
N HIS A 110 -15.47 3.02 0.57
CA HIS A 110 -14.29 3.45 1.29
C HIS A 110 -13.10 2.56 0.96
N VAL A 111 -11.93 3.17 0.74
CA VAL A 111 -10.69 2.45 0.41
C VAL A 111 -9.86 2.31 1.67
N TRP A 112 -9.54 1.08 2.06
CA TRP A 112 -8.66 0.78 3.17
C TRP A 112 -7.34 0.19 2.68
N ASN A 113 -6.22 0.73 3.19
CA ASN A 113 -4.86 0.39 2.77
C ASN A 113 -4.13 -0.53 3.76
N GLY A 114 -4.87 -1.19 4.66
CA GLY A 114 -4.29 -2.09 5.67
C GLY A 114 -3.36 -1.40 6.68
N ARG A 115 -3.50 -0.08 6.90
CA ARG A 115 -2.67 0.68 7.84
C ARG A 115 -3.49 1.30 8.96
N ARG A 116 -2.79 1.65 10.03
CA ARG A 116 -3.32 2.46 11.14
C ARG A 116 -3.60 3.90 10.66
N PRO A 117 -4.46 4.66 11.37
CA PRO A 117 -4.73 6.06 11.05
C PRO A 117 -3.49 6.97 11.06
N ASP A 118 -2.45 6.62 11.81
CA ASP A 118 -1.16 7.33 11.84
C ASP A 118 -0.19 6.91 10.72
N GLY A 119 -0.61 6.00 9.85
CA GLY A 119 0.19 5.42 8.76
C GLY A 119 1.03 4.19 9.17
N GLY A 120 1.01 3.83 10.46
CA GLY A 120 1.72 2.65 10.97
C GLY A 120 1.23 1.36 10.33
N LEU A 121 2.16 0.41 10.17
CA LEU A 121 1.86 -0.93 9.65
C LEU A 121 0.98 -1.70 10.65
N LEU A 122 0.08 -2.49 10.09
CA LEU A 122 -0.64 -3.53 10.80
C LEU A 122 0.01 -4.89 10.49
N PRO A 123 0.10 -5.80 11.47
CA PRO A 123 0.64 -7.14 11.25
C PRO A 123 -0.31 -7.99 10.40
N ASP A 124 0.21 -9.13 9.94
CA ASP A 124 -0.61 -10.16 9.30
C ASP A 124 -1.69 -10.67 10.25
N GLY A 125 -2.87 -10.95 9.71
CA GLY A 125 -3.98 -11.48 10.46
C GLY A 125 -5.35 -11.16 9.87
N VAL A 126 -6.38 -11.69 10.52
CA VAL A 126 -7.78 -11.48 10.13
C VAL A 126 -8.38 -10.34 10.95
N TYR A 127 -8.80 -9.30 10.26
CA TYR A 127 -9.42 -8.11 10.82
C TYR A 127 -10.92 -8.15 10.59
N THR A 128 -11.69 -7.65 11.55
CA THR A 128 -13.14 -7.51 11.42
C THR A 128 -13.47 -6.05 11.12
N TYR A 129 -14.08 -5.76 9.97
CA TYR A 129 -14.64 -4.45 9.71
C TYR A 129 -16.11 -4.41 10.14
N THR A 130 -16.50 -3.36 10.84
CA THR A 130 -17.88 -3.16 11.31
C THR A 130 -18.40 -1.83 10.81
N VAL A 131 -19.52 -1.85 10.08
CA VAL A 131 -20.28 -0.68 9.68
C VAL A 131 -21.46 -0.53 10.62
N ARG A 132 -21.62 0.66 11.21
CA ARG A 132 -22.76 1.02 12.04
C ARG A 132 -23.51 2.18 11.41
N ALA A 133 -24.84 2.12 11.42
CA ALA A 133 -25.69 3.17 10.89
C ALA A 133 -26.76 3.54 11.92
N GLU A 134 -26.75 4.82 12.33
CA GLU A 134 -27.73 5.41 13.24
C GLU A 134 -28.66 6.33 12.46
N ASP A 135 -29.96 6.08 12.45
CA ASP A 135 -30.91 6.98 11.81
C ASP A 135 -31.26 8.21 12.69
N LEU A 136 -32.05 9.13 12.14
CA LEU A 136 -32.49 10.35 12.85
C LEU A 136 -33.39 10.08 14.07
N TYR A 137 -33.88 8.85 14.22
CA TYR A 137 -34.77 8.42 15.30
C TYR A 137 -34.03 7.62 16.38
N GLY A 138 -32.70 7.47 16.24
CA GLY A 138 -31.84 6.73 17.16
C GLY A 138 -31.96 5.21 17.02
N ASN A 139 -32.50 4.69 15.91
CA ASN A 139 -32.32 3.28 15.58
C ASN A 139 -30.88 3.09 15.12
N LEU A 140 -30.21 2.09 15.70
CA LEU A 140 -28.81 1.77 15.41
C LEU A 140 -28.73 0.32 14.95
N VAL A 141 -28.21 0.12 13.75
CA VAL A 141 -27.89 -1.21 13.22
C VAL A 141 -26.41 -1.36 12.92
N GLN A 142 -25.95 -2.59 12.86
CA GLN A 142 -24.62 -2.93 12.42
C GLN A 142 -24.59 -4.12 11.46
N ARG A 143 -23.53 -4.17 10.65
CA ARG A 143 -23.09 -5.33 9.88
C ARG A 143 -21.57 -5.38 9.92
N GLN A 144 -21.04 -6.58 9.76
CA GLN A 144 -19.60 -6.81 9.79
C GLN A 144 -19.18 -7.85 8.75
N GLY A 145 -17.90 -7.83 8.42
CA GLY A 145 -17.22 -8.86 7.64
C GLY A 145 -15.75 -8.92 8.02
N THR A 146 -14.97 -9.70 7.27
CA THR A 146 -13.54 -9.90 7.54
C THR A 146 -12.67 -9.41 6.38
N ILE A 147 -11.47 -8.95 6.72
CA ILE A 147 -10.40 -8.65 5.76
C ILE A 147 -9.14 -9.34 6.28
N GLU A 148 -8.45 -10.08 5.43
CA GLU A 148 -7.18 -10.72 5.74
C GLU A 148 -6.01 -9.85 5.27
N LEU A 149 -5.06 -9.61 6.16
CA LEU A 149 -3.76 -9.04 5.80
C LEU A 149 -2.72 -10.17 5.78
N GLU A 150 -1.98 -10.28 4.69
CA GLU A 150 -0.84 -11.19 4.54
C GLU A 150 0.38 -10.46 4.01
N ASN A 151 1.59 -10.91 4.34
CA ASN A 151 2.84 -10.32 3.86
C ASN A 151 2.89 -8.79 4.08
N THR A 152 2.40 -8.33 5.23
CA THR A 152 2.47 -6.92 5.63
C THR A 152 3.92 -6.54 5.95
N GLY A 153 4.33 -5.37 5.49
CA GLY A 153 5.67 -4.90 5.81
C GLY A 153 6.17 -3.80 4.89
N GLN A 154 7.38 -3.34 5.17
CA GLN A 154 8.07 -2.41 4.28
C GLN A 154 9.12 -3.17 3.48
N PRO A 155 9.14 -3.09 2.14
CA PRO A 155 10.17 -3.69 1.33
C PRO A 155 11.48 -2.94 1.59
N GLU A 156 12.54 -3.70 1.89
CA GLU A 156 13.86 -3.16 2.15
C GLU A 156 14.92 -4.02 1.49
N ALA A 157 15.83 -3.39 0.75
CA ALA A 157 16.98 -4.09 0.19
C ALA A 157 18.25 -3.27 0.37
N THR A 158 19.39 -3.96 0.33
CA THR A 158 20.71 -3.38 0.47
C THR A 158 21.67 -3.95 -0.58
N ILE A 159 22.38 -3.07 -1.29
CA ILE A 159 23.58 -3.39 -2.06
C ILE A 159 24.70 -3.72 -1.07
N LEU A 160 25.05 -5.00 -0.99
CA LEU A 160 26.14 -5.52 -0.16
C LEU A 160 27.51 -5.26 -0.79
N TYR A 161 27.56 -5.33 -2.12
CA TYR A 161 28.78 -5.20 -2.90
C TYR A 161 28.46 -4.60 -4.26
N ALA A 162 29.37 -3.76 -4.77
CA ALA A 162 29.32 -3.27 -6.14
C ALA A 162 30.74 -3.04 -6.66
N ARG A 163 30.98 -3.45 -7.91
CA ARG A 163 32.23 -3.24 -8.63
C ARG A 163 31.96 -2.81 -10.06
N ILE A 164 32.65 -1.78 -10.50
CA ILE A 164 32.62 -1.27 -11.87
C ILE A 164 34.01 -1.49 -12.46
N ALA A 165 34.10 -2.12 -13.63
CA ALA A 165 35.37 -2.43 -14.29
C ALA A 165 35.19 -2.64 -15.81
N PRO A 166 36.23 -2.41 -16.63
CA PRO A 166 37.54 -1.87 -16.27
C PRO A 166 37.52 -0.35 -16.04
N GLU A 167 38.53 0.17 -15.32
CA GLU A 167 38.70 1.62 -15.08
C GLU A 167 39.41 2.35 -16.25
N HIS A 168 39.97 1.60 -17.19
CA HIS A 168 40.57 2.12 -18.42
C HIS A 168 40.00 1.36 -19.60
N LEU A 169 39.43 2.09 -20.56
CA LEU A 169 38.80 1.50 -21.74
C LEU A 169 38.91 2.42 -22.96
N MET A 170 38.73 1.89 -24.16
CA MET A 170 38.62 2.66 -25.39
C MET A 170 37.16 2.97 -25.69
N LEU A 171 36.89 4.02 -26.49
CA LEU A 171 35.55 4.28 -27.03
C LEU A 171 35.06 3.04 -27.80
N GLY A 172 33.84 2.60 -27.50
CA GLY A 172 33.25 1.37 -28.01
C GLY A 172 33.49 0.14 -27.15
N ASP A 173 34.36 0.21 -26.13
CA ASP A 173 34.53 -0.89 -25.18
C ASP A 173 33.36 -0.97 -24.20
N THR A 174 33.23 -2.14 -23.57
CA THR A 174 32.17 -2.43 -22.59
C THR A 174 32.67 -2.27 -21.16
N LEU A 175 31.98 -1.41 -20.42
CA LEU A 175 32.06 -1.32 -18.97
C LEU A 175 31.12 -2.36 -18.35
N THR A 176 31.59 -3.10 -17.36
CA THR A 176 30.80 -4.08 -16.61
C THR A 176 30.63 -3.62 -15.18
N VAL A 177 29.39 -3.73 -14.70
CA VAL A 177 29.05 -3.52 -13.29
C VAL A 177 28.54 -4.84 -12.70
N THR A 178 29.07 -5.22 -11.55
CA THR A 178 28.62 -6.40 -10.80
C THR A 178 28.18 -5.94 -9.42
N MET A 179 26.94 -6.24 -9.05
CA MET A 179 26.39 -5.92 -7.73
C MET A 179 25.81 -7.16 -7.06
N ARG A 180 25.89 -7.19 -5.74
CA ARG A 180 25.19 -8.16 -4.91
C ARG A 180 24.20 -7.42 -4.04
N VAL A 181 22.92 -7.75 -4.18
CA VAL A 181 21.82 -7.10 -3.45
C VAL A 181 21.15 -8.13 -2.57
N ARG A 182 20.77 -7.73 -1.36
CA ARG A 182 20.01 -8.57 -0.41
C ARG A 182 18.67 -7.93 -0.12
N ASN A 183 17.60 -8.73 -0.09
CA ASN A 183 16.36 -8.32 0.57
C ASN A 183 16.57 -8.42 2.08
N THR A 184 16.65 -7.25 2.73
CA THR A 184 16.84 -7.12 4.18
C THR A 184 15.52 -6.91 4.92
N GLY A 185 14.42 -6.72 4.18
CA GLY A 185 13.08 -6.49 4.70
C GLY A 185 12.32 -7.80 4.98
N PRO A 186 11.14 -7.67 5.62
CA PRO A 186 10.30 -8.80 5.98
C PRO A 186 9.39 -9.31 4.84
N VAL A 187 9.29 -8.58 3.72
CA VAL A 187 8.34 -8.87 2.63
C VAL A 187 9.05 -9.14 1.30
N PRO A 188 8.44 -9.90 0.37
CA PRO A 188 8.95 -10.08 -0.97
C PRO A 188 9.16 -8.75 -1.69
N ILE A 189 10.20 -8.68 -2.51
CA ILE A 189 10.51 -7.52 -3.34
C ILE A 189 10.23 -7.85 -4.80
N ARG A 190 9.24 -7.17 -5.37
CA ARG A 190 8.87 -7.28 -6.77
C ARG A 190 9.93 -6.64 -7.66
N THR A 191 10.38 -7.36 -8.68
CA THR A 191 11.35 -6.87 -9.66
C THR A 191 10.91 -7.19 -11.09
N TYR A 192 11.32 -6.36 -12.03
CA TYR A 192 11.00 -6.54 -13.43
C TYR A 192 12.19 -6.13 -14.30
N GLY A 193 12.25 -6.65 -15.52
CA GLY A 193 13.38 -6.51 -16.43
C GLY A 193 13.77 -5.05 -16.70
N PRO A 194 14.94 -4.83 -17.34
CA PRO A 194 15.74 -5.82 -18.07
C PRO A 194 16.48 -6.86 -17.22
N PRO A 195 16.80 -8.04 -17.79
CA PRO A 195 17.54 -9.09 -17.08
C PRO A 195 18.96 -8.68 -16.70
N SER A 196 19.50 -9.30 -15.65
CA SER A 196 20.95 -9.40 -15.43
C SER A 196 21.64 -9.87 -16.73
N GLY A 197 22.75 -9.20 -17.07
CA GLY A 197 23.50 -9.40 -18.30
C GLY A 197 23.02 -8.56 -19.50
N TYR A 198 21.92 -7.81 -19.38
CA TYR A 198 21.50 -6.90 -20.46
C TYR A 198 22.57 -5.85 -20.74
N THR A 199 22.82 -5.59 -22.02
CA THR A 199 23.83 -4.64 -22.49
C THR A 199 23.17 -3.37 -23.01
N TYR A 200 23.52 -2.25 -22.41
CA TYR A 200 23.20 -0.91 -22.87
C TYR A 200 24.35 -0.29 -23.66
N THR A 201 24.08 0.80 -24.34
CA THR A 201 25.05 1.82 -24.72
C THR A 201 24.86 3.05 -23.84
N THR A 202 25.85 3.94 -23.78
CA THR A 202 25.72 5.22 -23.05
C THR A 202 24.65 6.16 -23.61
N ASP A 203 24.06 5.84 -24.76
CA ASP A 203 22.98 6.61 -25.39
C ASP A 203 21.59 6.05 -25.08
N ASP A 204 21.53 4.86 -24.45
CA ASP A 204 20.29 4.19 -24.10
C ASP A 204 19.74 4.66 -22.75
N VAL A 205 18.42 4.48 -22.60
CA VAL A 205 17.73 4.54 -21.32
C VAL A 205 16.83 3.31 -21.17
N TYR A 206 16.71 2.78 -19.95
CA TYR A 206 15.94 1.56 -19.68
C TYR A 206 14.47 1.66 -20.12
N SER A 207 13.93 2.88 -20.18
CA SER A 207 12.55 3.15 -20.56
C SER A 207 12.28 3.12 -22.06
N SER A 208 13.31 3.16 -22.91
CA SER A 208 13.14 3.17 -24.38
C SER A 208 13.62 1.90 -25.08
N ILE A 209 14.41 1.07 -24.39
CA ILE A 209 14.87 -0.21 -24.94
C ILE A 209 13.71 -1.21 -25.07
N GLU A 210 13.86 -2.17 -25.98
CA GLU A 210 12.88 -3.23 -26.24
C GLU A 210 11.44 -2.68 -26.41
N GLY A 211 11.30 -1.54 -27.09
CA GLY A 211 10.00 -0.90 -27.32
C GLY A 211 9.32 -0.35 -26.06
N GLY A 212 10.04 -0.15 -24.97
CA GLY A 212 9.52 0.38 -23.70
C GLY A 212 8.77 -0.63 -22.84
N GLN A 213 8.87 -1.93 -23.15
CA GLN A 213 8.15 -3.00 -22.45
C GLN A 213 8.43 -3.05 -20.93
N TYR A 214 9.63 -2.63 -20.51
CA TYR A 214 10.05 -2.63 -19.10
C TYR A 214 9.42 -1.52 -18.26
N THR A 215 8.73 -0.58 -18.91
CA THR A 215 7.97 0.51 -18.27
C THR A 215 6.48 0.43 -18.57
N ALA A 216 6.01 -0.63 -19.24
CA ALA A 216 4.61 -0.77 -19.63
C ALA A 216 3.67 -1.09 -18.46
N GLN A 217 4.21 -1.51 -17.31
CA GLN A 217 3.47 -1.86 -16.11
C GLN A 217 3.43 -0.70 -15.09
N ALA A 218 2.43 -0.73 -14.21
CA ALA A 218 2.40 0.16 -13.05
C ALA A 218 3.71 -0.01 -12.24
N GLY A 219 4.27 1.10 -11.74
CA GLY A 219 5.57 1.15 -11.07
C GLY A 219 5.63 0.40 -9.74
N GLY A 220 6.69 0.61 -8.96
CA GLY A 220 6.94 -0.09 -7.69
C GLY A 220 8.00 -1.19 -7.77
N PHE A 221 8.49 -1.50 -8.97
CA PHE A 221 9.57 -2.47 -9.17
C PHE A 221 10.89 -2.00 -8.58
N TRP A 222 11.54 -2.91 -7.87
CA TRP A 222 12.90 -2.71 -7.41
C TRP A 222 13.90 -3.12 -8.48
N ARG A 223 14.89 -2.25 -8.69
CA ARG A 223 15.98 -2.47 -9.64
C ARG A 223 17.26 -1.90 -9.07
N ILE A 224 18.38 -2.46 -9.49
CA ILE A 224 19.62 -1.72 -9.46
C ILE A 224 19.65 -0.74 -10.63
N GLY A 225 20.42 0.33 -10.48
CA GLY A 225 20.78 1.16 -11.62
C GLY A 225 22.19 1.67 -11.56
N MET A 226 22.70 2.04 -12.74
CA MET A 226 23.98 2.70 -12.91
C MET A 226 23.79 4.02 -13.65
N ASP A 227 24.59 5.00 -13.29
CA ASP A 227 24.62 6.34 -13.88
C ASP A 227 26.05 6.91 -13.83
N TRP A 228 26.28 8.07 -14.44
CA TRP A 228 27.54 8.82 -14.34
C TRP A 228 27.32 10.30 -14.07
N ASP A 229 28.31 10.97 -13.49
CA ASP A 229 28.18 12.36 -12.99
C ASP A 229 27.85 13.40 -14.09
N ALA A 230 28.27 13.16 -15.34
CA ALA A 230 28.08 14.08 -16.47
C ALA A 230 26.77 13.81 -17.25
N ASN A 231 25.98 12.81 -16.86
CA ASN A 231 24.68 12.55 -17.46
C ASN A 231 23.71 13.71 -17.16
N SER A 232 23.61 14.65 -18.10
CA SER A 232 22.95 15.96 -17.95
C SER A 232 21.43 15.92 -18.14
N GLY A 233 20.79 14.76 -18.11
CA GLY A 233 19.37 14.60 -18.43
C GLY A 233 18.34 14.96 -17.35
N GLY A 234 18.77 15.48 -16.19
CA GLY A 234 17.89 15.78 -15.07
C GLY A 234 17.26 14.54 -14.42
N GLY A 235 16.28 14.74 -13.53
CA GLY A 235 15.66 13.64 -12.76
C GLY A 235 15.03 12.53 -13.62
N ALA A 236 14.59 12.86 -14.84
CA ALA A 236 14.00 11.91 -15.79
C ALA A 236 15.02 10.96 -16.43
N ARG A 237 16.33 11.26 -16.39
CA ARG A 237 17.40 10.38 -16.91
C ARG A 237 18.28 9.79 -15.82
N ARG A 238 17.93 9.99 -14.55
CA ARG A 238 18.71 9.45 -13.44
C ARG A 238 18.63 7.93 -13.42
N TYR A 239 19.79 7.29 -13.30
CA TYR A 239 19.94 5.84 -13.46
C TYR A 239 19.34 5.35 -14.79
N PRO A 240 19.94 5.75 -15.92
CA PRO A 240 19.45 5.38 -17.24
C PRO A 240 19.61 3.88 -17.51
N PHE A 241 20.58 3.24 -16.88
CA PHE A 241 20.82 1.80 -16.99
C PHE A 241 20.24 1.11 -15.76
N ARG A 242 19.32 0.17 -15.94
CA ARG A 242 18.67 -0.55 -14.82
C ARG A 242 18.59 -2.03 -15.11
N TRP A 243 18.69 -2.85 -14.07
CA TRP A 243 18.56 -4.29 -14.18
C TRP A 243 17.70 -4.84 -13.04
N ALA A 244 16.97 -5.91 -13.32
CA ALA A 244 16.16 -6.64 -12.36
C ALA A 244 17.03 -7.26 -11.25
N LEU A 245 16.44 -7.42 -10.07
CA LEU A 245 17.03 -8.08 -8.89
C LEU A 245 16.71 -9.58 -8.92
N SER A 246 17.18 -10.29 -9.95
CA SER A 246 16.75 -11.66 -10.20
C SER A 246 17.84 -12.47 -10.89
N ASP A 247 17.89 -13.76 -10.54
CA ASP A 247 18.74 -14.75 -11.16
C ASP A 247 18.08 -15.43 -12.39
N ARG A 248 16.85 -15.05 -12.74
CA ARG A 248 16.15 -15.62 -13.90
C ARG A 248 16.93 -15.38 -15.19
N PRO A 249 17.05 -16.40 -16.06
CA PRO A 249 17.78 -16.27 -17.31
C PRO A 249 17.08 -15.27 -18.25
N PRO A 250 17.83 -14.54 -19.11
CA PRO A 250 17.27 -13.53 -20.02
C PRO A 250 16.12 -13.98 -20.91
N ASP A 251 16.03 -15.28 -21.24
CA ASP A 251 14.95 -15.82 -22.07
C ASP A 251 13.57 -15.77 -21.40
N GLU A 252 13.52 -15.83 -20.06
CA GLU A 252 12.27 -15.71 -19.28
C GLU A 252 11.76 -14.25 -19.26
N TRP A 253 12.66 -13.27 -19.45
CA TRP A 253 12.32 -11.85 -19.50
C TRP A 253 11.75 -11.39 -20.84
N LYS A 254 11.77 -12.25 -21.87
CA LYS A 254 11.17 -11.98 -23.18
C LYS A 254 9.65 -12.12 -23.14
N VAL A 255 9.11 -12.76 -22.11
CA VAL A 255 7.67 -12.88 -21.91
C VAL A 255 7.16 -11.54 -21.38
N PRO A 256 6.32 -10.82 -22.14
CA PRO A 256 5.80 -9.54 -21.69
C PRO A 256 5.05 -9.71 -20.37
N PHE A 257 5.33 -8.80 -19.43
CA PHE A 257 4.68 -8.73 -18.13
C PHE A 257 5.04 -9.86 -17.14
N GLU A 258 6.03 -10.70 -17.46
CA GLU A 258 6.51 -11.71 -16.52
C GLU A 258 7.52 -11.12 -15.53
N GLU A 259 7.21 -11.21 -14.25
CA GLU A 259 7.94 -10.58 -13.15
C GLU A 259 8.60 -11.60 -12.25
N ASP A 260 9.53 -11.12 -11.43
CA ASP A 260 10.17 -11.94 -10.42
C ASP A 260 10.17 -11.29 -9.04
N TRP A 261 10.56 -12.09 -8.05
CA TRP A 261 10.54 -11.71 -6.64
C TRP A 261 11.87 -12.06 -6.00
N LEU A 262 12.40 -11.12 -5.22
CA LEU A 262 13.50 -11.37 -4.29
C LEU A 262 12.90 -11.57 -2.90
N MET A 263 12.92 -12.80 -2.38
CA MET A 263 12.26 -13.13 -1.12
C MET A 263 13.04 -12.60 0.11
N PRO A 264 12.40 -12.44 1.27
CA PRO A 264 13.08 -12.01 2.50
C PRO A 264 14.34 -12.82 2.81
N GLY A 265 15.47 -12.13 2.98
CA GLY A 265 16.76 -12.73 3.29
C GLY A 265 17.55 -13.26 2.09
N GLU A 266 16.94 -13.38 0.91
CA GLU A 266 17.61 -13.79 -0.33
C GLU A 266 18.55 -12.71 -0.87
N GLU A 267 19.49 -13.16 -1.69
CA GLU A 267 20.48 -12.31 -2.35
C GLU A 267 20.47 -12.59 -3.85
N ALA A 268 20.57 -11.54 -4.66
CA ALA A 268 20.72 -11.62 -6.11
C ALA A 268 22.07 -11.05 -6.53
N GLU A 269 22.77 -11.73 -7.43
CA GLU A 269 23.94 -11.19 -8.12
C GLU A 269 23.53 -10.65 -9.48
N VAL A 270 23.68 -9.34 -9.66
CA VAL A 270 23.26 -8.67 -10.88
C VAL A 270 24.48 -8.14 -11.62
N VAL A 271 24.59 -8.52 -12.89
CA VAL A 271 25.64 -8.07 -13.80
C VAL A 271 25.02 -7.16 -14.84
N GLY A 272 25.66 -6.04 -15.14
CA GLY A 272 25.23 -5.09 -16.14
C GLY A 272 26.37 -4.73 -17.08
N HIS A 273 26.04 -4.48 -18.35
CA HIS A 273 27.02 -4.08 -19.35
C HIS A 273 26.62 -2.75 -19.99
N VAL A 274 27.59 -1.86 -20.20
CA VAL A 274 27.39 -0.58 -20.89
C VAL A 274 28.52 -0.34 -21.88
N VAL A 275 28.20 -0.25 -23.16
CA VAL A 275 29.11 0.13 -24.23
C VAL A 275 29.30 1.64 -24.22
N ILE A 276 30.55 2.09 -24.12
CA ILE A 276 30.88 3.51 -24.00
C ILE A 276 30.93 4.17 -25.37
N LEU A 277 29.92 4.99 -25.69
CA LEU A 277 29.83 5.77 -26.93
C LEU A 277 29.99 7.28 -26.71
N GLN A 278 29.83 7.74 -25.47
CA GLN A 278 30.08 9.13 -25.10
C GLN A 278 31.58 9.44 -25.20
N ARG A 279 31.92 10.50 -25.94
CA ARG A 279 33.30 10.94 -26.17
C ARG A 279 33.78 11.85 -25.03
N GLU A 280 33.92 11.27 -23.85
CA GLU A 280 34.45 11.94 -22.65
C GLU A 280 35.69 11.20 -22.16
N THR A 281 36.79 11.89 -21.88
CA THR A 281 38.03 11.22 -21.44
C THR A 281 37.98 10.70 -20.00
N ARG A 282 37.01 11.18 -19.21
CA ARG A 282 36.86 10.85 -17.78
C ARG A 282 35.39 10.81 -17.40
N MET A 283 34.89 9.64 -17.04
CA MET A 283 33.51 9.41 -16.64
C MET A 283 33.48 8.77 -15.24
N THR A 284 32.84 9.42 -14.27
CA THR A 284 32.67 8.84 -12.93
C THR A 284 31.32 8.13 -12.85
N PHE A 285 31.34 6.81 -12.89
CA PHE A 285 30.15 5.98 -12.77
C PHE A 285 29.83 5.67 -11.31
N TYR A 286 28.56 5.41 -11.02
CA TYR A 286 28.07 5.02 -9.71
C TYR A 286 26.79 4.20 -9.84
N VAL A 287 26.48 3.47 -8.78
CA VAL A 287 25.27 2.64 -8.71
C VAL A 287 24.29 3.11 -7.66
N GLY A 288 23.04 2.68 -7.80
CA GLY A 288 21.98 2.92 -6.84
C GLY A 288 20.97 1.78 -6.82
N LEU A 289 20.19 1.76 -5.73
CA LEU A 289 19.07 0.86 -5.52
C LEU A 289 17.79 1.69 -5.62
N ILE A 290 16.92 1.31 -6.54
CA ILE A 290 15.80 2.11 -7.02
C ILE A 290 14.52 1.32 -6.80
N GLN A 291 13.49 2.00 -6.30
CA GLN A 291 12.11 1.54 -6.44
C GLN A 291 11.38 2.51 -7.37
N ASP A 292 10.97 2.02 -8.53
CA ASP A 292 10.38 2.83 -9.59
C ASP A 292 9.14 3.59 -9.10
N GLY A 293 9.10 4.91 -9.34
CA GLY A 293 7.98 5.76 -8.92
C GLY A 293 7.95 6.11 -7.43
N VAL A 294 8.83 5.50 -6.61
CA VAL A 294 8.91 5.75 -5.16
C VAL A 294 10.17 6.52 -4.79
N GLY A 295 11.36 6.01 -5.15
CA GLY A 295 12.60 6.70 -4.79
C GLY A 295 13.89 5.90 -4.94
N PHE A 296 14.95 6.46 -4.36
CA PHE A 296 16.31 5.93 -4.37
C PHE A 296 16.72 5.60 -2.93
N PHE A 297 16.90 4.31 -2.62
CA PHE A 297 17.13 3.83 -1.25
C PHE A 297 18.61 3.73 -0.91
N GLN A 298 19.43 3.41 -1.90
CA GLN A 298 20.88 3.65 -1.89
C GLN A 298 21.26 4.41 -3.14
N ASP A 299 22.11 5.41 -2.99
CA ASP A 299 22.36 6.38 -4.04
C ASP A 299 23.85 6.68 -4.13
N ARG A 300 24.35 6.79 -5.38
CA ARG A 300 25.74 7.17 -5.68
C ARG A 300 26.78 6.30 -4.94
N THR A 301 26.50 5.00 -4.83
CA THR A 301 27.40 4.03 -4.22
C THR A 301 28.44 3.54 -5.24
N ALA A 302 29.57 3.02 -4.77
CA ALA A 302 30.66 2.47 -5.58
C ALA A 302 31.13 3.39 -6.72
N ARG A 303 31.30 4.69 -6.41
CA ARG A 303 31.78 5.68 -7.36
C ARG A 303 33.14 5.28 -7.93
N THR A 304 33.22 5.14 -9.24
CA THR A 304 34.40 4.66 -9.95
C THR A 304 34.71 5.59 -11.11
N LEU A 305 35.91 6.16 -11.13
CA LEU A 305 36.40 6.94 -12.26
C LEU A 305 36.87 6.00 -13.37
N VAL A 306 36.34 6.19 -14.57
CA VAL A 306 36.71 5.46 -15.77
C VAL A 306 37.36 6.42 -16.75
N GLU A 307 38.57 6.10 -17.18
CA GLU A 307 39.30 6.84 -18.22
C GLU A 307 39.05 6.21 -19.59
N VAL A 308 38.63 7.04 -20.55
CA VAL A 308 38.25 6.61 -21.89
C VAL A 308 39.25 7.15 -22.91
N GLY A 309 39.93 6.26 -23.62
CA GLY A 309 40.74 6.59 -24.79
C GLY A 309 39.92 6.60 -26.07
N PHE A 310 40.30 7.41 -27.06
CA PHE A 310 39.71 7.42 -28.40
C PHE A 310 40.68 7.93 -29.45
#